data_AF-A0A9E2VCL2-F1
#
_entry.id   AF-A0A9E2VCL2-F1
#
_cell.length_a   1.000
_cell.length_b   1.000
_cell.length_c   1.000
_cell.angle_alpha   90.00
_cell.angle_beta   90.00
_cell.angle_gamma   90.00
#
_symmetry.space_group_name_H-M   'P 1'
#
loop_
_entity.id
_entity.type
_entity.pdbx_description
1 polymer ?
#
loop_
_entity_poly.entity_id
_entity_poly.type
_entity_poly.pdbx_seq_one_letter_code
_entity_poly.pdbx_strand_id
1 'polypeptide(L)'
;MNVYLQKNCFKLVIIISLIGLFFILGVFYFDAHQKITRDQKRLQDIRDIQIAIDKYYEKHGNYPDAGQDACCDRWDIGFCKKDGNDGFLSVLVKEGFLDQDRGDPLFFGHCQGYFYHHYNCNNNSPYYPCYGCDKPFYVLAIRKLETEKVRWTNRAISPTGFKCPTRDWGQEFDYVVGKFEE
;
A
#
# COMPACT_ATOMS: atom_id res chain seq x y z
N MET A 1 -38.41 9.05 -52.96
CA MET A 1 -38.43 8.59 -51.55
C MET A 1 -37.08 8.04 -51.03
N ASN A 2 -36.05 7.85 -51.88
CA ASN A 2 -34.74 7.30 -51.45
C ASN A 2 -33.76 8.31 -50.82
N VAL A 3 -33.81 9.58 -51.20
CA VAL A 3 -32.83 10.58 -50.74
C VAL A 3 -33.00 10.95 -49.25
N TYR A 4 -34.22 10.89 -48.72
CA TYR A 4 -34.50 11.18 -47.31
C TYR A 4 -34.05 10.05 -46.37
N LEU A 5 -34.23 8.79 -46.77
CA LEU A 5 -33.74 7.62 -46.03
C LEU A 5 -32.19 7.57 -45.99
N GLN A 6 -31.53 7.92 -47.10
CA GLN A 6 -30.06 7.96 -47.18
C GLN A 6 -29.44 9.05 -46.29
N LYS A 7 -30.07 10.24 -46.21
CA LYS A 7 -29.62 11.33 -45.32
C LYS A 7 -29.72 10.99 -43.84
N ASN A 8 -30.71 10.19 -43.44
CA ASN A 8 -30.89 9.79 -42.04
C ASN A 8 -29.89 8.70 -41.63
N CYS A 9 -29.57 7.76 -42.53
CA CYS A 9 -28.57 6.73 -42.28
C CYS A 9 -27.17 7.34 -42.05
N PHE A 10 -26.78 8.32 -42.87
CA PHE A 10 -25.49 9.00 -42.71
C PHE A 10 -25.37 9.76 -41.38
N LYS A 11 -26.42 10.48 -40.96
CA LYS A 11 -26.47 11.16 -39.66
C LYS A 11 -26.31 10.18 -38.50
N LEU A 12 -26.96 9.02 -38.59
CA LEU A 12 -26.93 8.01 -37.55
C LEU A 12 -25.53 7.37 -37.42
N VAL A 13 -24.85 7.11 -38.54
CA VAL A 13 -23.46 6.63 -38.57
C VAL A 13 -22.50 7.66 -37.93
N ILE A 14 -22.66 8.95 -38.22
CA ILE A 14 -21.85 10.00 -37.58
C ILE A 14 -22.07 10.00 -36.06
N ILE A 15 -23.32 9.95 -35.62
CA ILE A 15 -23.66 9.98 -34.19
C ILE A 15 -23.04 8.79 -33.45
N ILE A 16 -23.18 7.57 -34.00
CA ILE A 16 -22.57 6.37 -33.39
C ILE A 16 -21.05 6.48 -33.37
N SER A 17 -20.43 7.02 -34.43
CA SER A 17 -18.98 7.19 -34.49
C SER A 17 -18.46 8.18 -33.44
N LEU A 18 -19.18 9.30 -33.23
CA LEU A 18 -18.85 10.28 -32.20
C LEU A 18 -19.05 9.71 -30.79
N ILE A 19 -20.15 8.99 -30.55
CA ILE A 19 -20.41 8.32 -29.27
C ILE A 19 -19.30 7.30 -28.98
N GLY A 20 -18.91 6.49 -29.97
CA GLY A 20 -17.80 5.54 -29.84
C GLY A 20 -16.48 6.22 -29.47
N LEU A 21 -16.17 7.36 -30.09
CA LEU A 21 -14.99 8.16 -29.73
C LEU A 21 -15.04 8.65 -28.27
N PHE A 22 -16.18 9.16 -27.81
CA PHE A 22 -16.34 9.60 -26.42
C PHE A 22 -16.22 8.45 -25.42
N PHE A 23 -16.75 7.27 -25.74
CA PHE A 23 -16.60 6.09 -24.89
C PHE A 23 -15.13 5.69 -24.70
N ILE A 24 -14.35 5.67 -25.78
CA ILE A 24 -12.92 5.32 -25.71
C ILE A 24 -12.18 6.29 -24.79
N LEU A 25 -12.38 7.60 -24.96
CA LEU A 25 -11.76 8.62 -24.10
C LEU A 25 -12.21 8.51 -22.64
N GLY A 26 -13.49 8.20 -22.42
CA GLY A 26 -14.06 8.05 -21.08
C GLY A 26 -13.44 6.89 -20.28
N VAL A 27 -13.19 5.74 -20.93
CA VAL A 27 -12.60 4.57 -20.26
C VAL A 27 -11.17 4.86 -19.76
N PHE A 28 -10.34 5.49 -20.59
CA PHE A 28 -8.96 5.83 -20.19
C PHE A 28 -8.91 6.84 -19.04
N TYR A 29 -9.82 7.83 -19.05
CA TYR A 29 -9.92 8.81 -17.97
C TYR A 29 -10.33 8.17 -16.64
N PHE A 30 -11.31 7.26 -16.68
CA PHE A 30 -11.79 6.56 -15.49
C PHE A 30 -10.71 5.70 -14.82
N ASP A 31 -9.92 4.94 -15.60
CA ASP A 31 -8.83 4.12 -15.07
C ASP A 31 -7.77 4.97 -14.34
N ALA A 32 -7.38 6.10 -14.91
CA ALA A 32 -6.43 7.03 -14.27
C ALA A 32 -6.95 7.58 -12.94
N HIS A 33 -8.24 7.96 -12.88
CA HIS A 33 -8.85 8.47 -11.65
C HIS A 33 -8.99 7.41 -10.55
N GLN A 34 -9.29 6.17 -10.93
CA GLN A 34 -9.35 5.09 -9.95
C GLN A 34 -7.98 4.84 -9.31
N LYS A 35 -6.91 4.86 -10.09
CA LYS A 35 -5.52 4.71 -9.58
C LYS A 35 -5.20 5.77 -8.53
N ILE A 36 -5.50 7.04 -8.83
CA ILE A 36 -5.33 8.16 -7.88
C ILE A 36 -6.12 7.93 -6.60
N THR A 37 -7.38 7.55 -6.72
CA THR A 37 -8.28 7.33 -5.57
C THR A 37 -7.77 6.21 -4.67
N ARG A 38 -7.27 5.11 -5.26
CA ARG A 38 -6.72 3.97 -4.51
C ARG A 38 -5.42 4.34 -3.80
N ASP A 39 -4.51 5.05 -4.47
CA ASP A 39 -3.28 5.52 -3.83
C ASP A 39 -3.56 6.48 -2.67
N GLN A 40 -4.51 7.40 -2.82
CA GLN A 40 -4.96 8.28 -1.73
C GLN A 40 -5.53 7.48 -0.55
N LYS A 41 -6.32 6.45 -0.83
CA LYS A 41 -6.84 5.55 0.21
C LYS A 41 -5.71 4.83 0.94
N ARG A 42 -4.73 4.28 0.22
CA ARG A 42 -3.56 3.63 0.81
C ARG A 42 -2.75 4.56 1.69
N LEU A 43 -2.52 5.80 1.23
CA LEU A 43 -1.79 6.82 1.98
C LEU A 43 -2.55 7.28 3.23
N GLN A 44 -3.87 7.30 3.21
CA GLN A 44 -4.67 7.57 4.40
C GLN A 44 -4.61 6.38 5.37
N ASP A 45 -4.80 5.16 4.87
CA ASP A 45 -4.81 3.95 5.70
C ASP A 45 -3.48 3.73 6.40
N ILE A 46 -2.35 3.93 5.72
CA ILE A 46 -1.03 3.75 6.36
C ILE A 46 -0.80 4.75 7.49
N ARG A 47 -1.38 5.95 7.42
CA ARG A 47 -1.33 6.93 8.51
C ARG A 47 -2.19 6.50 9.69
N ASP A 48 -3.40 6.03 9.42
CA ASP A 48 -4.29 5.48 10.45
C ASP A 48 -3.64 4.28 11.16
N ILE A 49 -3.02 3.38 10.37
CA ILE A 49 -2.29 2.20 10.88
C ILE A 49 -1.09 2.64 11.73
N GLN A 50 -0.31 3.63 11.27
CA GLN A 50 0.81 4.16 12.05
C GLN A 50 0.34 4.70 13.42
N ILE A 51 -0.75 5.48 13.45
CA ILE A 51 -1.33 5.98 14.70
C ILE A 51 -1.78 4.83 15.59
N ALA A 52 -2.35 3.76 15.03
CA ALA A 52 -2.77 2.59 15.78
C ALA A 52 -1.57 1.82 16.37
N ILE A 53 -0.47 1.70 15.62
CA ILE A 53 0.80 1.13 16.11
C ILE A 53 1.37 1.97 17.26
N ASP A 54 1.36 3.30 17.13
CA ASP A 54 1.84 4.20 18.19
C ASP A 54 1.00 4.02 19.48
N LYS A 55 -0.33 3.94 19.37
CA LYS A 55 -1.21 3.64 20.52
C LYS A 55 -0.96 2.26 21.12
N TYR A 56 -0.68 1.26 20.29
CA TYR A 56 -0.31 -0.07 20.77
C TYR A 56 0.98 -0.01 21.60
N TYR A 57 2.00 0.70 21.09
CA TYR A 57 3.26 0.91 21.80
C TYR A 57 3.06 1.64 23.12
N GLU A 58 2.24 2.70 23.16
CA GLU A 58 1.91 3.43 24.39
C GLU A 58 1.28 2.51 25.47
N LYS A 59 0.53 1.49 25.07
CA LYS A 59 -0.12 0.55 25.99
C LYS A 59 0.79 -0.59 26.43
N HIS A 60 1.58 -1.16 25.52
CA HIS A 60 2.31 -2.42 25.76
C HIS A 60 3.81 -2.21 26.00
N GLY A 61 4.36 -1.06 25.61
CA GLY A 61 5.78 -0.74 25.72
C GLY A 61 6.65 -1.35 24.62
N ASN A 62 6.05 -2.05 23.65
CA ASN A 62 6.69 -2.61 22.47
C ASN A 62 5.76 -2.53 21.25
N TYR A 63 6.32 -2.55 20.04
CA TYR A 63 5.50 -2.58 18.82
C TYR A 63 4.86 -3.97 18.62
N PRO A 64 3.74 -4.07 17.87
CA PRO A 64 3.15 -5.35 17.55
C PRO A 64 4.16 -6.26 16.87
N ASP A 65 4.18 -7.54 17.20
CA ASP A 65 4.97 -8.49 16.42
C ASP A 65 4.36 -8.63 15.01
N ALA A 66 5.22 -8.81 14.02
CA ALA A 66 4.76 -9.31 12.73
C ALA A 66 4.17 -10.71 12.98
N GLY A 67 2.98 -10.98 12.45
CA GLY A 67 2.34 -12.28 12.63
C GLY A 67 3.26 -13.42 12.18
N GLN A 68 3.01 -14.63 12.70
CA GLN A 68 3.76 -15.83 12.26
C GLN A 68 3.53 -16.18 10.78
N ASP A 69 2.63 -15.45 10.14
CA ASP A 69 2.11 -15.60 8.79
C ASP A 69 2.89 -14.79 7.76
N ALA A 70 4.20 -14.60 7.95
CA ALA A 70 5.06 -13.77 7.11
C ALA A 70 5.03 -14.18 5.62
N CYS A 71 3.99 -13.76 4.91
CA CYS A 71 3.56 -14.32 3.64
C CYS A 71 4.13 -13.58 2.44
N CYS A 72 5.03 -12.63 2.68
CA CYS A 72 5.78 -11.98 1.63
C CYS A 72 7.22 -11.74 2.05
N ASP A 73 8.11 -12.71 1.82
CA ASP A 73 9.55 -12.56 2.11
C ASP A 73 9.82 -12.07 3.54
N ARG A 74 9.12 -12.68 4.51
CA ARG A 74 9.13 -12.35 5.94
C ARG A 74 8.40 -11.05 6.34
N TRP A 75 7.78 -10.36 5.39
CA TRP A 75 6.86 -9.26 5.70
C TRP A 75 5.46 -9.80 5.97
N ASP A 76 4.83 -9.23 6.99
CA ASP A 76 3.40 -9.34 7.23
C ASP A 76 2.71 -8.28 6.37
N ILE A 77 1.67 -8.67 5.63
CA ILE A 77 0.91 -7.76 4.76
C ILE A 77 -0.54 -7.57 5.23
N GLY A 78 -0.85 -7.94 6.48
CA GLY A 78 -2.17 -7.86 7.10
C GLY A 78 -3.16 -8.94 6.67
N PHE A 79 -3.11 -9.37 5.40
CA PHE A 79 -4.07 -10.31 4.79
C PHE A 79 -3.38 -11.54 4.21
N CYS A 80 -2.53 -12.19 4.99
CA CYS A 80 -1.75 -13.33 4.51
C CYS A 80 -2.57 -14.59 4.23
N LYS A 81 -3.74 -14.73 4.86
CA LYS A 81 -4.73 -15.78 4.56
C LYS A 81 -6.07 -15.16 4.21
N LYS A 82 -6.88 -15.88 3.42
CA LYS A 82 -8.26 -15.48 3.06
C LYS A 82 -9.15 -15.21 4.29
N ASP A 83 -8.76 -15.70 5.46
CA ASP A 83 -9.52 -15.58 6.71
C ASP A 83 -9.15 -14.33 7.54
N GLY A 84 -8.19 -13.51 7.06
CA GLY A 84 -7.97 -12.11 7.48
C GLY A 84 -7.75 -11.85 8.97
N ASN A 85 -7.19 -12.80 9.72
CA ASN A 85 -7.18 -12.75 11.19
C ASN A 85 -5.83 -13.05 11.85
N ASP A 86 -4.73 -13.10 11.09
CA ASP A 86 -3.43 -13.56 11.62
C ASP A 86 -2.28 -12.55 11.56
N GLY A 87 -2.46 -11.40 10.89
CA GLY A 87 -1.42 -10.37 10.80
C GLY A 87 -1.49 -9.29 11.88
N PHE A 88 -0.51 -8.39 11.89
CA PHE A 88 -0.39 -7.27 12.83
C PHE A 88 -1.64 -6.36 12.87
N LEU A 89 -2.33 -6.20 11.73
CA LEU A 89 -3.59 -5.43 11.67
C LEU A 89 -4.69 -6.02 12.55
N SER A 90 -4.77 -7.35 12.63
CA SER A 90 -5.78 -8.04 13.44
C SER A 90 -5.64 -7.72 14.93
N VAL A 91 -4.39 -7.60 15.41
CA VAL A 91 -4.10 -7.22 16.81
C VAL A 91 -4.56 -5.79 17.08
N LEU A 92 -4.27 -4.86 16.15
CA LEU A 92 -4.69 -3.46 16.27
C LEU A 92 -6.22 -3.31 16.28
N VAL A 93 -6.92 -4.11 15.46
CA VAL A 93 -8.40 -4.13 15.42
C VAL A 93 -8.97 -4.75 16.70
N LYS A 94 -8.46 -5.91 17.11
CA LYS A 94 -8.93 -6.63 18.31
C LYS A 94 -8.80 -5.79 19.59
N GLU A 95 -7.77 -4.97 19.66
CA GLU A 95 -7.56 -4.06 20.79
C GLU A 95 -8.28 -2.71 20.68
N GLY A 96 -8.96 -2.47 19.55
CA GLY A 96 -9.74 -1.25 19.33
C GLY A 96 -8.89 -0.02 19.00
N PHE A 97 -7.64 -0.21 18.55
CA PHE A 97 -6.80 0.88 18.07
C PHE A 97 -7.09 1.25 16.61
N LEU A 98 -7.69 0.31 15.87
CA LEU A 98 -8.15 0.47 14.51
C LEU A 98 -9.61 -0.01 14.41
N ASP A 99 -10.50 0.80 13.83
CA ASP A 99 -11.94 0.52 13.83
C ASP A 99 -12.33 -0.73 13.04
N GLN A 100 -11.58 -1.03 11.99
CA GLN A 100 -11.77 -2.18 11.12
C GLN A 100 -10.47 -2.51 10.42
N ASP A 101 -10.37 -3.73 9.91
CA ASP A 101 -9.24 -4.08 9.07
C ASP A 101 -9.22 -3.25 7.78
N ARG A 102 -8.03 -2.77 7.43
CA ARG A 102 -7.80 -1.91 6.25
C ARG A 102 -7.07 -2.76 5.22
N GLY A 103 -7.83 -3.41 4.34
CA GLY A 103 -7.27 -4.14 3.20
C GLY A 103 -6.90 -3.24 2.04
N ASP A 104 -5.88 -3.65 1.27
CA ASP A 104 -5.57 -2.99 0.00
C ASP A 104 -6.75 -3.13 -0.97
N PRO A 105 -7.23 -2.04 -1.61
CA PRO A 105 -8.34 -2.11 -2.55
C PRO A 105 -8.11 -3.02 -3.77
N LEU A 106 -6.87 -3.37 -4.10
CA LEU A 106 -6.49 -4.30 -5.17
C LEU A 106 -5.89 -5.60 -4.64
N PHE A 107 -6.32 -6.08 -3.48
CA PHE A 107 -5.82 -7.35 -2.96
C PHE A 107 -6.21 -8.52 -3.89
N PHE A 108 -5.31 -8.89 -4.80
CA PHE A 108 -5.48 -9.97 -5.77
C PHE A 108 -4.49 -11.13 -5.57
N GLY A 109 -3.65 -11.11 -4.51
CA GLY A 109 -2.77 -12.21 -4.17
C GLY A 109 -1.53 -11.85 -3.35
N HIS A 110 -0.55 -12.77 -3.37
CA HIS A 110 0.70 -12.75 -2.61
C HIS A 110 1.48 -11.42 -2.77
N CYS A 111 1.99 -10.87 -1.67
CA CYS A 111 2.83 -9.66 -1.65
C CYS A 111 2.17 -8.35 -2.13
N GLN A 112 0.92 -8.07 -1.75
CA GLN A 112 0.25 -6.79 -2.01
C GLN A 112 -0.34 -6.20 -0.72
N GLY A 113 -0.33 -4.87 -0.59
CA GLY A 113 -0.90 -4.15 0.55
C GLY A 113 0.13 -3.48 1.45
N TYR A 114 -0.15 -3.47 2.76
CA TYR A 114 0.63 -2.76 3.78
C TYR A 114 1.67 -3.67 4.39
N PHE A 115 2.92 -3.45 4.06
CA PHE A 115 4.05 -4.25 4.51
C PHE A 115 4.46 -3.83 5.90
N TYR A 116 4.44 -4.75 6.84
CA TYR A 116 4.86 -4.55 8.21
C TYR A 116 5.92 -5.58 8.59
N HIS A 117 6.92 -5.12 9.33
CA HIS A 117 7.88 -6.00 9.98
C HIS A 117 8.39 -5.35 11.25
N HIS A 118 8.34 -6.09 12.35
CA HIS A 118 8.99 -5.72 13.61
C HIS A 118 10.39 -6.35 13.67
N TYR A 119 11.43 -5.53 13.75
CA TYR A 119 12.82 -5.96 13.79
C TYR A 119 13.34 -5.91 15.22
N ASN A 120 13.73 -7.07 15.73
CA ASN A 120 14.61 -7.12 16.89
C ASN A 120 16.00 -6.65 16.48
N CYS A 121 16.60 -5.80 17.30
CA CYS A 121 17.96 -5.38 17.09
C CYS A 121 18.96 -6.44 17.54
N ASN A 122 19.88 -6.76 16.65
CA ASN A 122 20.98 -7.66 16.93
C ASN A 122 22.29 -7.03 16.46
N ASN A 123 23.08 -6.56 17.42
CA ASN A 123 24.39 -5.96 17.18
C ASN A 123 25.49 -6.99 16.88
N ASN A 124 25.17 -8.28 16.94
CA ASN A 124 26.17 -9.36 16.90
C ASN A 124 26.14 -10.18 15.60
N SER A 125 25.32 -9.80 14.62
CA SER A 125 25.25 -10.55 13.35
C SER A 125 25.19 -9.61 12.13
N PRO A 126 26.23 -9.59 11.28
CA PRO A 126 26.23 -8.80 10.05
C PRO A 126 25.20 -9.29 9.02
N TYR A 127 24.57 -10.44 9.27
CA TYR A 127 23.49 -10.99 8.44
C TYR A 127 22.11 -10.44 8.81
N TYR A 128 21.98 -9.65 9.89
CA TYR A 128 20.73 -8.98 10.21
C TYR A 128 20.51 -7.79 9.26
N PRO A 129 19.27 -7.56 8.79
CA PRO A 129 19.00 -6.51 7.81
C PRO A 129 19.32 -5.10 8.31
N CYS A 130 19.47 -4.94 9.62
CA CYS A 130 19.85 -3.71 10.26
C CYS A 130 20.93 -3.97 11.31
N TYR A 131 22.17 -4.15 10.86
CA TYR A 131 23.30 -4.40 11.74
C TYR A 131 23.74 -3.11 12.44
N GLY A 132 24.02 -3.20 13.74
CA GLY A 132 24.45 -2.06 14.56
C GLY A 132 23.32 -1.13 14.98
N CYS A 133 22.09 -1.64 15.15
CA CYS A 133 20.97 -0.88 15.69
C CYS A 133 20.83 -1.10 17.19
N ASP A 134 20.63 -0.03 17.95
CA ASP A 134 20.66 -0.11 19.43
C ASP A 134 19.34 -0.57 20.05
N LYS A 135 18.22 -0.40 19.34
CA LYS A 135 16.87 -0.65 19.86
C LYS A 135 15.97 -1.27 18.81
N PRO A 136 15.08 -2.21 19.16
CA PRO A 136 14.11 -2.75 18.21
C PRO A 136 13.32 -1.64 17.52
N PHE A 137 12.78 -1.93 16.35
CA PHE A 137 12.05 -0.95 15.55
C PHE A 137 11.08 -1.66 14.62
N TYR A 138 10.02 -0.96 14.23
CA TYR A 138 9.16 -1.45 13.16
C TYR A 138 9.42 -0.72 11.84
N VAL A 139 9.07 -1.38 10.75
CA VAL A 139 8.96 -0.77 9.43
C VAL A 139 7.56 -1.05 8.90
N LEU A 140 6.88 -0.01 8.44
CA LEU A 140 5.57 -0.04 7.81
C LEU A 140 5.67 0.63 6.43
N ALA A 141 5.20 -0.03 5.37
CA ALA A 141 5.46 0.42 4.01
C ALA A 141 4.36 0.04 3.01
N ILE A 142 4.36 0.72 1.87
CA ILE A 142 3.54 0.40 0.69
C ILE A 142 4.47 0.13 -0.49
N ARG A 143 4.17 -0.92 -1.26
CA ARG A 143 4.75 -1.16 -2.59
C ARG A 143 3.72 -0.94 -3.68
N LYS A 144 4.18 -0.50 -4.85
CA LYS A 144 3.41 -0.37 -6.10
C LYS A 144 2.24 0.61 -6.00
N LEU A 145 2.49 1.84 -5.56
CA LEU A 145 1.54 2.93 -5.81
C LEU A 145 1.34 3.10 -7.32
N GLU A 146 0.09 3.25 -7.75
CA GLU A 146 -0.32 3.06 -9.15
C GLU A 146 -0.13 4.31 -10.02
N THR A 147 -0.11 5.48 -9.38
CA THR A 147 0.07 6.79 -10.01
C THR A 147 1.52 7.26 -10.00
N GLU A 148 2.33 6.63 -9.16
CA GLU A 148 3.76 6.87 -9.05
C GLU A 148 4.48 6.26 -10.26
N LYS A 149 5.18 7.10 -11.03
CA LYS A 149 6.22 6.65 -11.96
C LYS A 149 7.55 6.40 -11.23
N VAL A 150 7.52 6.04 -9.94
CA VAL A 150 8.71 5.96 -9.08
C VAL A 150 9.43 4.63 -9.22
N ARG A 151 9.57 4.16 -10.46
CA ARG A 151 10.59 3.15 -10.80
C ARG A 151 11.97 3.76 -11.08
N TRP A 152 12.09 5.10 -11.12
CA TRP A 152 13.33 5.76 -11.59
C TRP A 152 13.81 6.95 -10.75
N THR A 153 13.05 7.42 -9.76
CA THR A 153 13.56 8.33 -8.74
C THR A 153 13.73 7.51 -7.47
N ASN A 154 14.95 7.04 -7.20
CA ASN A 154 15.37 6.21 -6.06
C ASN A 154 15.03 6.79 -4.67
N ARG A 155 13.76 7.05 -4.37
CA ARG A 155 13.31 7.62 -3.10
C ARG A 155 11.81 7.43 -2.93
N ALA A 156 11.43 6.71 -1.89
CA ALA A 156 10.06 6.68 -1.38
C ALA A 156 9.50 8.12 -1.23
N ILE A 157 8.20 8.31 -1.45
CA ILE A 157 7.44 9.55 -1.12
C ILE A 157 7.42 9.81 0.39
N SER A 158 7.97 8.89 1.18
CA SER A 158 7.96 8.97 2.64
C SER A 158 8.48 10.30 3.18
N PRO A 159 7.80 10.88 4.19
CA PRO A 159 8.32 12.01 4.96
C PRO A 159 9.63 11.69 5.69
N THR A 160 9.85 10.42 6.06
CA THR A 160 10.95 10.02 6.96
C THR A 160 12.07 9.27 6.25
N GLY A 161 11.78 8.52 5.18
CA GLY A 161 12.77 7.67 4.51
C GLY A 161 13.48 6.77 5.53
N PHE A 162 12.71 5.90 6.19
CA PHE A 162 13.24 5.11 7.31
C PHE A 162 14.39 4.22 6.84
N LYS A 163 15.51 4.32 7.56
CA LYS A 163 16.77 3.64 7.25
C LYS A 163 17.53 3.39 8.54
N CYS A 164 18.48 2.48 8.44
CA CYS A 164 19.50 2.28 9.45
C CYS A 164 20.88 2.14 8.79
N PRO A 165 21.99 1.96 9.55
CA PRO A 165 23.34 2.06 8.99
C PRO A 165 23.61 1.16 7.78
N THR A 166 23.01 -0.03 7.74
CA THR A 166 23.27 -1.03 6.70
C THR A 166 22.15 -1.18 5.66
N ARG A 167 20.99 -0.53 5.86
CA ARG A 167 19.82 -0.71 4.98
C ARG A 167 18.94 0.54 4.94
N ASP A 168 18.51 0.89 3.74
CA ASP A 168 17.59 2.00 3.48
C ASP A 168 16.31 1.47 2.83
N TRP A 169 15.24 1.36 3.62
CA TRP A 169 13.95 0.90 3.10
C TRP A 169 13.29 1.93 2.19
N GLY A 170 13.73 3.19 2.23
CA GLY A 170 13.30 4.23 1.29
C GLY A 170 13.71 3.95 -0.16
N GLN A 171 14.62 2.99 -0.39
CA GLN A 171 15.03 2.50 -1.71
C GLN A 171 14.23 1.26 -2.18
N GLU A 172 13.44 0.65 -1.29
CA GLU A 172 12.77 -0.63 -1.54
C GLU A 172 11.24 -0.51 -1.67
N PHE A 173 10.69 0.60 -1.19
CA PHE A 173 9.26 0.84 -1.08
C PHE A 173 8.91 2.21 -1.66
N ASP A 174 7.69 2.34 -2.18
CA ASP A 174 7.21 3.63 -2.70
C ASP A 174 6.83 4.57 -1.56
N TYR A 175 6.41 4.01 -0.42
CA TYR A 175 6.21 4.72 0.84
C TYR A 175 6.70 3.85 1.99
N VAL A 176 7.42 4.45 2.96
CA VAL A 176 7.92 3.73 4.13
C VAL A 176 7.93 4.63 5.35
N VAL A 177 7.51 4.13 6.50
CA VAL A 177 7.69 4.78 7.80
C VAL A 177 8.21 3.74 8.78
N GLY A 178 8.80 4.21 9.86
CA GLY A 178 9.31 3.35 10.91
C GLY A 178 9.74 4.19 12.09
N LYS A 179 9.83 3.56 13.25
CA LYS A 179 10.26 4.19 14.49
C LYS A 179 10.99 3.15 15.35
N PHE A 180 12.07 3.59 15.99
CA PHE A 180 12.75 2.82 17.02
C PHE A 180 11.92 2.83 18.31
N GLU A 181 11.96 1.74 19.06
CA GLU A 181 11.44 1.72 20.43
C GLU A 181 12.26 2.68 21.30
N GLU A 182 11.63 3.33 22.28
CA GLU A 182 12.25 4.29 23.20
C GLU A 182 12.74 3.63 24.49
#